data_AF-A0A8S7K2C0-F1
#
_entry.id   AF-A0A8S7K2C0-F1
#
_cell.length_a   1.000
_cell.length_b   1.000
_cell.length_c   1.000
_cell.angle_alpha   90.00
_cell.angle_beta   90.00
_cell.angle_gamma   90.00
#
_symmetry.space_group_name_H-M   'P 1'
#
loop_
_entity.id
_entity.type
_entity.pdbx_description
1 polymer ?
#
loop_
_entity_poly.entity_id
_entity_poly.type
_entity_poly.pdbx_seq_one_letter_code
_entity_poly.pdbx_strand_id
1 'polypeptide(L)' 'DQEAVRTGATQNMYYPKNWIEDGDPAIEYVQTHSAPQPVPADIRKFVTVKIA' A
#
# COMPACT_ATOMS: atom_id res chain seq x y z
N ASP A 1 15.83 1.91 -3.79
CA ASP A 1 14.50 2.41 -4.19
C ASP A 1 14.39 2.80 -5.67
N GLN A 2 15.39 3.46 -6.27
CA GLN A 2 15.42 3.69 -7.74
C GLN A 2 15.31 2.41 -8.58
N GLU A 3 15.71 1.26 -8.03
CA GLU A 3 15.64 -0.03 -8.70
C GLU A 3 14.19 -0.49 -8.92
N ALA A 4 13.28 -0.32 -7.95
CA ALA A 4 11.87 -0.72 -8.10
C ALA A 4 11.10 0.15 -9.11
N VAL A 5 11.51 1.41 -9.28
CA VAL A 5 10.98 2.31 -10.34
C VAL A 5 11.55 1.93 -11.70
N ARG A 6 12.83 1.52 -11.77
CA ARG A 6 13.50 1.11 -13.01
C ARG A 6 13.10 -0.30 -13.49
N THR A 7 12.72 -1.20 -12.58
CA THR A 7 12.35 -2.58 -12.90
C THR A 7 10.89 -2.73 -13.33
N GLY A 8 10.07 -1.68 -13.22
CA GLY A 8 8.63 -1.76 -13.51
C GLY A 8 7.92 -2.74 -12.57
N ALA A 9 8.34 -2.82 -11.30
CA ALA A 9 7.82 -3.80 -10.36
C ALA A 9 6.35 -3.52 -10.01
N THR A 10 5.43 -4.24 -10.66
CA THR A 10 3.97 -4.10 -10.49
C THR A 10 3.33 -5.16 -9.59
N GLN A 11 4.01 -6.28 -9.36
CA GLN A 11 3.51 -7.37 -8.51
C GLN A 11 4.19 -7.34 -7.14
N ASN A 12 3.67 -6.51 -6.23
CA ASN A 12 4.11 -6.41 -4.85
C ASN A 12 2.92 -6.15 -3.92
N MET A 13 3.04 -6.53 -2.63
CA MET A 13 2.06 -6.14 -1.61
C MET A 13 2.15 -4.65 -1.26
N TYR A 14 3.37 -4.12 -1.26
CA TYR A 14 3.67 -2.73 -0.94
C TYR A 14 4.69 -2.18 -1.93
N TYR A 15 4.58 -0.90 -2.26
CA TYR A 15 5.51 -0.18 -3.09
C TYR A 15 5.92 1.14 -2.41
N PRO A 16 6.96 1.11 -1.56
CA PRO A 16 7.50 2.31 -0.94
C PRO A 16 8.22 3.17 -1.98
N LYS A 17 8.14 4.49 -1.81
CA LYS A 17 8.79 5.51 -2.63
C LYS A 17 9.32 6.60 -1.72
N ASN A 18 10.57 6.99 -1.90
CA ASN A 18 11.14 8.22 -1.32
C ASN A 18 11.47 9.22 -2.45
N TRP A 19 11.12 10.49 -2.28
CA TRP A 19 11.57 11.56 -3.16
C TRP A 19 11.69 12.89 -2.43
N ILE A 20 12.52 13.78 -2.97
CA ILE A 20 12.65 15.16 -2.51
C ILE A 20 12.09 16.04 -3.63
N GLU A 21 11.17 16.93 -3.27
CA GLU A 21 10.64 17.95 -4.17
C GLU A 21 11.51 19.21 -4.04
N ASP A 22 12.06 19.66 -5.17
CA ASP A 22 12.88 20.86 -5.23
C ASP A 22 12.04 22.10 -4.88
N GLY A 23 12.59 22.98 -4.05
CA GLY A 23 11.93 24.20 -3.58
C GLY A 23 12.77 24.90 -2.53
N ASP A 24 12.33 26.07 -2.07
CA ASP A 24 12.87 26.71 -0.87
C ASP A 24 11.74 26.87 0.17
N PRO A 25 11.62 25.93 1.13
CA PRO A 25 12.51 24.80 1.39
C PRO A 25 12.23 23.59 0.48
N ALA A 26 13.25 22.77 0.25
CA ALA A 26 13.08 21.46 -0.35
C ALA A 26 12.34 20.54 0.64
N ILE A 27 11.37 19.76 0.15
CA ILE A 27 10.54 18.91 1.00
C ILE A 27 10.79 17.44 0.67
N GLU A 28 11.13 16.64 1.68
CA GLU A 28 11.27 15.20 1.54
C GLU A 28 9.95 14.48 1.84
N TYR A 29 9.59 13.53 0.98
CA TYR A 29 8.39 12.72 1.07
C TYR A 29 8.73 11.23 1.04
N VAL A 30 8.05 10.48 1.91
CA VAL A 30 7.97 9.03 1.85
C VAL A 30 6.52 8.60 1.67
N GLN A 31 6.27 7.68 0.74
CA GLN A 31 4.95 7.15 0.45
C GLN A 31 5.00 5.66 0.20
N THR A 32 4.08 4.91 0.81
CA THR A 32 3.93 3.47 0.57
C THR A 32 2.60 3.20 -0.10
N HIS A 33 2.63 2.73 -1.35
CA HIS A 33 1.42 2.31 -2.06
C HIS A 33 1.09 0.85 -1.74
N SER A 34 -0.20 0.53 -1.70
CA SER A 34 -0.72 -0.82 -1.60
C SER A 34 -2.10 -0.91 -2.25
N ALA A 35 -2.48 -2.10 -2.71
CA ALA A 35 -3.82 -2.37 -3.23
C ALA A 35 -4.38 -3.67 -2.62
N PRO A 36 -4.59 -3.73 -1.29
CA PRO A 36 -5.05 -4.95 -0.64
C PRO A 36 -6.56 -5.11 -0.79
N GLN A 37 -7.02 -6.35 -0.97
CA GLN A 37 -8.43 -6.71 -0.92
C GLN A 37 -8.60 -7.95 -0.03
N PRO A 38 -9.30 -7.84 1.11
CA PRO A 38 -9.71 -9.01 1.87
C PRO A 38 -10.67 -9.85 1.04
N VAL A 39 -10.36 -11.14 0.85
CA VAL A 39 -11.24 -12.10 0.18
C VAL A 39 -11.43 -13.31 1.10
N PRO A 40 -12.63 -13.52 1.66
CA PRO A 40 -12.89 -14.69 2.51
C PRO A 40 -12.94 -15.97 1.67
N ALA A 41 -12.42 -17.07 2.21
CA ALA A 41 -12.52 -18.37 1.56
C ALA A 41 -13.97 -18.92 1.58
N ASP A 42 -14.69 -18.74 2.68
CA ASP A 42 -16.12 -19.06 2.79
C ASP A 42 -16.78 -18.14 3.83
N ILE A 43 -17.53 -17.16 3.35
CA ILE A 43 -18.16 -16.15 4.21
C ILE A 43 -19.26 -16.75 5.11
N ARG A 44 -19.83 -17.90 4.75
CA ARG A 44 -20.96 -18.53 5.46
C ARG A 44 -20.55 -19.13 6.80
N LYS A 45 -19.24 -19.31 7.04
CA LYS A 45 -18.71 -19.86 8.29
C LYS A 45 -18.68 -18.84 9.44
N PHE A 46 -19.05 -17.59 9.16
CA PHE A 46 -19.06 -16.52 10.15
C PHE A 46 -20.50 -16.12 10.48
N VAL A 47 -20.83 -16.13 11.76
CA VAL A 47 -22.10 -15.65 12.30
C VAL A 47 -21.78 -14.55 13.32
N THR A 48 -22.37 -13.37 13.14
CA THR A 48 -22.24 -12.25 14.09
C THR A 48 -23.62 -11.94 14.67
N VAL A 49 -23.75 -12.02 16.01
CA VAL A 49 -24.97 -11.68 16.74
C VAL A 49 -24.68 -10.47 17.64
N LYS A 50 -25.35 -9.35 17.41
CA LYS A 50 -25.32 -8.20 18.32
C LYS A 50 -26.43 -8.37 19.36
N ILE A 51 -26.06 -8.69 20.59
CA ILE A 51 -26.98 -8.68 21.74
C ILE A 51 -27.08 -7.25 22.31
N ALA A 52 -28.26 -6.92 22.86
CA ALA A 52 -28.57 -5.62 23.44
C ALA A 52 -27.84 -5.41 24.77
#